data_AF-A0A552IYK4-F1
#
_entry.id   AF-A0A552IYK4-F1
#
_cell.length_a   1.000
_cell.length_b   1.000
_cell.length_c   1.000
_cell.angle_alpha   90.00
_cell.angle_beta   90.00
_cell.angle_gamma   90.00
#
_symmetry.space_group_name_H-M   'P 1'
#
loop_
_entity.id
_entity.type
_entity.pdbx_description
1 polymer ?
#
loop_
_entity_poly.entity_id
_entity_poly.type
_entity_poly.pdbx_seq_one_letter_code
_entity_poly.pdbx_strand_id
1 'polypeptide(L)' 'MLVKGIKKGKTIELLEEVDFPDNEEVLVEIRKVNDFWSALQDFRQRVDLASLDDDTFDNLRDKSTGRDVCL' A
#
# COMPACT_ATOMS: atom_id res chain seq x y z
N MET A 1 10.59 15.77 -11.07
CA MET A 1 10.73 14.34 -10.73
C MET A 1 10.31 14.16 -9.29
N LEU A 2 9.60 13.09 -8.92
CA LEU A 2 9.17 12.86 -7.54
C LEU A 2 9.86 11.59 -7.04
N VAL A 3 10.84 11.76 -6.16
CA VAL A 3 11.69 10.69 -5.64
C VAL A 3 11.23 10.32 -4.24
N LYS A 4 11.12 9.03 -3.96
CA LYS A 4 10.76 8.55 -2.62
C LYS A 4 12.01 8.41 -1.76
N GLY A 5 11.87 8.78 -0.50
CA GLY A 5 12.93 8.59 0.49
C GLY A 5 12.36 8.22 1.85
N ILE A 6 13.22 7.66 2.70
CA ILE A 6 12.90 7.27 4.07
C ILE A 6 13.78 8.06 5.03
N LYS A 7 13.16 8.70 6.03
CA LYS A 7 13.90 9.35 7.11
C LYS A 7 14.51 8.31 8.05
N LYS A 8 15.84 8.33 8.16
CA LYS A 8 16.60 7.54 9.16
C LYS A 8 17.26 8.50 10.14
N GLY A 9 16.72 8.61 11.35
CA GLY A 9 17.24 9.53 12.36
C GLY A 9 17.17 10.99 11.90
N LYS A 10 18.32 11.62 11.66
CA LYS A 10 18.45 13.02 11.18
C LYS A 10 18.66 13.14 9.67
N THR A 11 18.77 12.03 8.95
CA THR A 11 19.03 12.00 7.50
C THR A 11 17.84 11.44 6.73
N ILE A 12 17.75 11.75 5.44
CA ILE A 12 16.80 11.15 4.50
C ILE A 12 17.61 10.32 3.52
N GLU A 13 17.24 9.05 3.34
CA GLU A 13 17.82 8.15 2.36
C GLU A 13 16.86 8.03 1.18
N LEU A 14 17.35 8.32 -0.03
CA LEU A 14 16.58 8.18 -1.26
C LEU A 14 16.54 6.70 -1.67
N LEU A 15 15.38 6.26 -2.18
CA LEU A 15 15.19 4.86 -2.60
C LEU A 15 15.58 4.62 -4.06
N GLU A 16 15.93 5.68 -4.78
CA GLU A 16 16.27 5.68 -6.19
C GLU A 16 17.47 6.60 -6.41
N GLU A 17 18.31 6.26 -7.40
CA GLU A 17 19.41 7.12 -7.81
C GLU A 17 18.86 8.38 -8.48
N VAL A 18 19.51 9.51 -8.18
CA VAL A 18 19.15 10.81 -8.74
C VAL A 18 20.32 11.34 -9.55
N ASP A 19 20.04 11.68 -10.81
CA ASP A 19 21.03 12.17 -11.76
C ASP A 19 20.78 13.66 -12.03
N PHE A 20 21.31 14.50 -11.15
CA PHE A 20 21.33 15.95 -11.32
C PHE A 20 22.72 16.51 -10.93
N PRO A 21 23.15 17.65 -11.51
CA PRO A 21 24.46 18.26 -11.27
C PRO A 21 24.86 18.41 -9.80
N ASP A 22 26.16 18.25 -9.53
CA ASP A 22 26.74 18.57 -8.24
C ASP A 22 26.52 20.05 -7.86
N ASN A 23 26.24 20.29 -6.57
CA ASN A 23 25.94 21.60 -5.97
C ASN A 23 24.63 22.27 -6.43
N GLU A 24 23.69 21.51 -6.97
CA GLU A 24 22.35 22.02 -7.26
C GLU A 24 21.48 22.09 -5.98
N GLU A 25 20.66 23.14 -5.88
CA GLU A 25 19.72 23.31 -4.76
C GLU A 25 18.51 22.38 -4.94
N VAL A 26 18.25 21.53 -3.93
CA VAL A 26 17.15 20.56 -3.97
C VAL A 26 16.07 20.94 -2.96
N LEU A 27 14.85 21.13 -3.46
CA LEU A 27 13.65 21.32 -2.63
C LEU A 27 13.04 19.97 -2.25
N VAL A 28 12.83 19.74 -0.96
CA VAL A 28 12.25 18.50 -0.43
C VAL A 28 10.85 18.76 0.13
N GLU A 29 9.84 18.10 -0.42
CA GLU A 29 8.47 18.12 0.13
C GLU A 29 8.25 16.88 1.02
N ILE A 30 7.97 17.09 2.31
CA ILE A 30 7.67 16.00 3.23
C ILE A 30 6.16 15.79 3.29
N ARG A 31 5.68 14.72 2.65
CA ARG A 31 4.29 14.26 2.79
C ARG A 31 4.21 13.14 3.81
N LYS A 32 3.30 13.30 4.77
CA LYS A 32 2.97 12.23 5.70
C LYS A 32 2.13 11.21 4.93
N VAL A 33 2.76 10.12 4.52
CA VAL A 33 2.08 9.01 3.87
C VAL A 33 1.44 8.19 4.99
N ASN A 34 0.14 7.91 4.90
CA ASN A 34 -0.46 6.91 5.78
C ASN A 34 0.29 5.60 5.56
N ASP A 35 0.78 5.00 6.64
CA ASP A 35 1.37 3.69 6.52
C ASP A 35 0.31 2.69 6.05
N PHE A 36 0.76 1.62 5.40
CA PHE A 36 -0.12 0.60 4.86
C PHE A 36 -1.10 0.08 5.92
N TRP A 37 -0.63 -0.03 7.17
CA TRP A 37 -1.42 -0.55 8.29
C TRP A 37 -2.54 0.39 8.72
N SER A 38 -2.28 1.70 8.76
CA SER A 38 -3.29 2.73 9.04
C SER A 38 -4.31 2.78 7.90
N ALA A 39 -3.87 2.73 6.64
CA ALA A 39 -4.78 2.68 5.51
C ALA A 39 -5.65 1.41 5.52
N LEU A 40 -5.09 0.25 5.87
CA LEU A 40 -5.84 -1.00 6.02
C LEU A 40 -6.83 -0.92 7.19
N GLN A 41 -6.43 -0.32 8.31
CA GLN A 41 -7.31 -0.12 9.46
C GLN A 41 -8.48 0.81 9.13
N ASP A 42 -8.21 1.94 8.45
CA ASP A 42 -9.23 2.86 7.97
C ASP A 42 -10.22 2.16 7.04
N PHE A 43 -9.74 1.30 6.13
CA PHE A 43 -10.59 0.50 5.26
C PHE A 43 -11.50 -0.44 6.06
N ARG A 44 -10.95 -1.17 7.04
CA ARG A 44 -11.71 -2.09 7.90
C ARG A 44 -12.77 -1.37 8.74
N GLN A 45 -12.55 -0.11 9.10
CA GLN A 45 -13.55 0.70 9.82
C GLN A 45 -14.69 1.19 8.92
N ARG A 46 -14.40 1.42 7.63
CA ARG A 46 -15.40 1.91 6.67
C ARG A 46 -16.26 0.80 6.08
N VAL A 47 -15.70 -0.39 5.94
CA VAL A 47 -16.40 -1.55 5.38
C VAL A 47 -17.06 -2.32 6.51
N ASP A 48 -18.35 -2.62 6.37
CA ASP A 48 -19.05 -3.50 7.29
C ASP A 48 -18.64 -4.96 7.02
N LEU A 49 -17.53 -5.37 7.62
CA LEU A 49 -17.01 -6.74 7.49
C LEU A 49 -17.97 -7.79 8.09
N ALA A 50 -18.88 -7.39 8.98
CA ALA A 50 -19.85 -8.30 9.57
C ALA A 50 -20.98 -8.66 8.59
N SER A 51 -21.13 -7.88 7.52
CA SER A 51 -22.05 -8.19 6.42
C SER A 51 -21.48 -9.21 5.41
N LEU A 52 -20.20 -9.58 5.53
CA LEU A 52 -19.56 -10.58 4.68
C LEU A 52 -19.86 -11.98 5.25
N ASP A 53 -20.50 -12.81 4.45
CA ASP A 53 -20.78 -14.23 4.72
C ASP A 53 -20.09 -15.14 3.68
N ASP A 54 -20.27 -16.45 3.83
CA ASP A 54 -19.67 -17.44 2.92
C ASP A 54 -20.15 -17.27 1.47
N ASP A 55 -21.38 -16.79 1.27
CA ASP A 55 -21.99 -16.57 -0.05
C ASP A 55 -21.52 -15.27 -0.71
N THR A 56 -20.92 -14.34 0.05
CA THR A 56 -20.49 -13.04 -0.45
C THR A 56 -19.49 -13.14 -1.60
N PHE A 57 -18.67 -14.20 -1.62
CA PHE A 57 -17.64 -14.42 -2.64
C PHE A 57 -17.98 -15.54 -3.63
N ASP A 58 -19.20 -16.07 -3.61
CA ASP A 58 -19.61 -17.20 -4.45
C ASP A 58 -19.47 -16.95 -5.95
N ASN A 59 -19.59 -15.69 -6.37
CA ASN A 59 -19.46 -15.27 -7.77
C ASN A 59 -18.00 -15.08 -8.20
N LEU A 60 -17.06 -14.99 -7.24
CA LEU A 60 -15.62 -14.94 -7.50
C LEU A 60 -14.97 -16.33 -7.42
N ARG A 61 -15.65 -17.28 -6.75
CA ARG A 61 -15.18 -18.65 -6.62
C ARG A 61 -15.29 -19.35 -7.96
N ASP A 62 -14.19 -19.97 -8.39
CA ASP A 62 -14.19 -20.78 -9.60
C ASP A 62 -15.03 -22.05 -9.38
N LYS A 63 -16.01 -22.25 -10.26
CA LYS A 63 -16.96 -23.39 -10.23
C LYS A 63 -16.59 -24.50 -11.22
N SER A 64 -15.40 -24.42 -11.83
CA SER A 64 -14.90 -25.45 -12.73
C SER A 64 -14.71 -26.77 -11.99
N THR A 65 -15.15 -27.87 -12.61
CA THR A 65 -15.05 -29.22 -12.04
C THR A 65 -13.60 -29.58 -11.69
N GLY A 66 -13.39 -30.13 -10.49
CA GLY A 66 -12.07 -30.51 -9.99
C GLY A 66 -11.30 -29.40 -9.25
N ARG A 67 -11.92 -28.23 -9.06
CA ARG A 67 -11.44 -27.15 -8.17
C ARG A 67 -12.27 -27.01 -6.89
N ASP A 68 -13.13 -27.99 -6.62
CA ASP A 68 -13.91 -28.07 -5.40
C ASP A 68 -12.97 -28.21 -4.20
N VAL A 69 -13.10 -27.29 -3.23
CA VAL A 69 -12.35 -27.34 -1.98
C VAL A 69 -13.21 -28.11 -0.98
N CYS A 70 -12.80 -29.31 -0.60
CA CYS A 70 -13.36 -29.99 0.58
C CYS A 70 -12.95 -29.20 1.83
N LEU A 71 -13.93 -28.52 2.45
CA LEU A 71 -13.79 -27.86 3.75
C LEU A 71 -14.03 -28.84 4.89
#